data_AF-A0A3L8RLY8-F1
#
_entry.id   AF-A0A3L8RLY8-F1
#
_cell.length_a   1.000
_cell.length_b   1.000
_cell.length_c   1.000
_cell.angle_alpha   90.00
_cell.angle_beta   90.00
_cell.angle_gamma   90.00
#
_symmetry.space_group_name_H-M   'P 1'
#
loop_
_entity.id
_entity.type
_entity.pdbx_description
1 polymer ?
#
loop_
_entity_poly.entity_id
_entity_poly.type
_entity_poly.pdbx_seq_one_letter_code
_entity_poly.pdbx_strand_id
1 'polypeptide(L)'
;MPAPVDVTVRLLKWLRRDLPFPSYQGSLWARDVAEIYQRHGAQLFSKNIRQSLGLTRINVGIEKTLTEEPENFWYFNNGITVLCDYVEPFYPGRRHPDHPVDLRLTRATVVNGAQTVTSIHRAMQEEPETVAEADVSVRIIALGDDYAKYAYRIAETTNTQNDVYRRDFISLDEKQAQIRQDFDLTLGKSYVYKRGEVDPVPDSGCSVVQAAVALACAYRTPELAVRTKRDTELLWEAGSQGAYQRLFGEVPSACRIWRCVQIQRETGTALAALRNHLQGRTHATAQHGDLLITHLVFQLLDLAEIDELSFPIESALTAIPELVAAILPWLVYRVNLSYGPTSFLMSTFTNEARCRELAQLVTEDVRSGALAPELPHEYVALARPNRRRASATVPTLVNAGLIKDGTPLTYVPSNPAEALATREWLAVDERRSQARWQNHRTKPLIWSYDGLAYSASGLVVRIWEMADWAKAPPAVQGPTRWQVNGDRTLQELATELLAAQEAGGG
;
A
#
# COMPACT_ATOMS: atom_id res chain seq x y z
N MET A 1 1.33 -18.59 -18.95
CA MET A 1 2.42 -17.58 -18.96
C MET A 1 2.04 -16.50 -19.97
N PRO A 2 2.29 -15.20 -19.69
CA PRO A 2 2.08 -14.16 -20.71
C PRO A 2 2.87 -14.49 -21.97
N ALA A 3 2.35 -14.07 -23.13
CA ALA A 3 2.97 -14.34 -24.42
C ALA A 3 4.37 -13.68 -24.49
N PRO A 4 5.35 -14.33 -25.14
CA PRO A 4 6.65 -13.71 -25.38
C PRO A 4 6.51 -12.44 -26.22
N VAL A 5 7.27 -11.41 -25.86
CA VAL A 5 7.27 -10.11 -26.56
C VAL A 5 8.47 -10.06 -27.50
N ASP A 6 8.23 -10.01 -28.81
CA ASP A 6 9.27 -9.82 -29.82
C ASP A 6 9.22 -8.38 -30.32
N VAL A 7 10.36 -7.69 -30.30
CA VAL A 7 10.45 -6.26 -30.64
C VAL A 7 11.66 -5.97 -31.52
N THR A 8 11.51 -5.00 -32.41
CA THR A 8 12.62 -4.43 -33.16
C THR A 8 12.91 -3.04 -32.63
N VAL A 9 14.17 -2.76 -32.29
CA VAL A 9 14.59 -1.46 -31.75
C VAL A 9 15.72 -0.88 -32.61
N ARG A 10 15.66 0.43 -32.89
CA ARG A 10 16.72 1.14 -33.63
C ARG A 10 17.68 1.79 -32.65
N LEU A 11 18.84 1.17 -32.43
CA LEU A 11 19.82 1.64 -31.47
C LEU A 11 20.80 2.64 -32.11
N LEU A 12 20.98 3.78 -31.44
CA LEU A 12 21.89 4.86 -31.81
C LEU A 12 23.15 4.82 -30.94
N LYS A 13 24.27 5.37 -31.44
CA LYS A 13 25.52 5.58 -30.67
C LYS A 13 25.89 4.36 -29.82
N TRP A 14 25.97 3.20 -30.48
CA TRP A 14 25.97 1.91 -29.79
C TRP A 14 27.34 1.26 -29.69
N LEU A 15 27.50 0.44 -28.66
CA LEU A 15 28.63 -0.45 -28.43
C LEU A 15 28.11 -1.89 -28.32
N ARG A 16 28.87 -2.84 -28.84
CA ARG A 16 28.60 -4.27 -28.73
C ARG A 16 29.65 -4.97 -27.88
N ARG A 17 29.20 -5.95 -27.10
CA ARG A 17 30.03 -6.86 -26.32
C ARG A 17 29.58 -8.29 -26.56
N ASP A 18 30.51 -9.19 -26.85
CA ASP A 18 30.18 -10.58 -27.21
C ASP A 18 30.21 -11.56 -26.02
N LEU A 19 31.02 -11.27 -24.99
CA LEU A 19 31.28 -12.20 -23.88
C LEU A 19 30.95 -11.59 -22.50
N PRO A 20 30.38 -12.35 -21.55
CA PRO A 20 29.96 -13.75 -21.68
C PRO A 20 28.67 -13.94 -22.48
N PHE A 21 27.92 -12.86 -22.71
CA PHE A 21 26.65 -12.87 -23.45
C PHE A 21 26.65 -11.75 -24.50
N PRO A 22 26.12 -11.98 -25.72
CA PRO A 22 25.92 -10.92 -26.69
C PRO A 22 25.08 -9.78 -26.09
N SER A 23 25.66 -8.60 -26.05
CA SER A 23 25.09 -7.43 -25.38
C SER A 23 25.31 -6.18 -26.21
N TYR A 24 24.34 -5.28 -26.18
CA TYR A 24 24.37 -3.99 -26.84
C TYR A 24 24.08 -2.88 -25.83
N GLN A 25 24.78 -1.76 -25.93
CA GLN A 25 24.49 -0.56 -25.16
C GLN A 25 24.50 0.64 -26.08
N GLY A 26 23.48 1.50 -26.01
CA GLY A 26 23.36 2.70 -26.85
C GLY A 26 22.16 3.53 -26.43
N SER A 27 21.69 4.43 -27.29
CA SER A 27 20.49 5.25 -27.04
C SER A 27 19.31 4.82 -27.90
N LEU A 28 18.10 4.93 -27.36
CA LEU A 28 16.83 4.88 -28.10
C LEU A 28 16.12 6.23 -28.01
N TRP A 29 15.39 6.61 -29.06
CA TRP A 29 14.49 7.75 -28.97
C TRP A 29 13.31 7.43 -28.05
N ALA A 30 12.85 8.42 -27.29
CA ALA A 30 11.70 8.29 -26.40
C ALA A 30 10.44 7.88 -27.16
N ARG A 31 10.23 8.37 -28.39
CA ARG A 31 9.12 7.96 -29.28
C ARG A 31 9.10 6.45 -29.55
N ASP A 32 10.27 5.84 -29.77
CA ASP A 32 10.38 4.41 -30.08
C ASP A 32 10.05 3.58 -28.84
N VAL A 33 10.50 4.03 -27.66
CA VAL A 33 10.19 3.42 -26.36
C VAL A 33 8.69 3.49 -26.06
N ALA A 34 8.07 4.65 -26.29
CA ALA A 34 6.63 4.84 -26.09
C ALA A 34 5.82 3.94 -27.02
N GLU A 35 6.21 3.80 -28.29
CA GLU A 35 5.52 2.94 -29.25
C GLU A 35 5.60 1.46 -28.86
N ILE A 36 6.77 1.00 -28.40
CA ILE A 36 6.95 -0.37 -27.90
C ILE A 36 6.01 -0.62 -26.70
N TYR A 37 5.93 0.33 -25.77
CA TYR A 37 5.03 0.20 -24.62
C TYR A 37 3.54 0.27 -25.02
N GLN A 38 3.17 1.13 -25.97
CA GLN A 38 1.80 1.20 -26.48
C GLN A 38 1.34 -0.14 -27.07
N ARG A 39 2.24 -0.87 -27.76
CA ARG A 39 1.92 -2.14 -28.42
C ARG A 39 1.87 -3.33 -27.47
N HIS A 40 2.76 -3.39 -26.48
CA HIS A 40 2.95 -4.58 -25.64
C HIS A 40 2.55 -4.39 -24.16
N GLY A 41 2.43 -3.14 -23.71
CA GLY A 41 1.98 -2.76 -22.38
C GLY A 41 2.73 -3.48 -21.25
N ALA A 42 1.97 -3.93 -20.26
CA ALA A 42 2.51 -4.62 -19.08
C ALA A 42 3.25 -5.95 -19.40
N GLN A 43 3.08 -6.54 -20.59
CA GLN A 43 3.75 -7.78 -20.98
C GLN A 43 5.27 -7.61 -21.06
N LEU A 44 5.74 -6.39 -21.39
CA LEU A 44 7.16 -6.01 -21.37
C LEU A 44 7.80 -6.15 -19.99
N PHE A 45 7.00 -6.15 -18.92
CA PHE A 45 7.44 -6.22 -17.53
C PHE A 45 7.10 -7.56 -16.87
N SER A 46 6.68 -8.56 -17.64
CA SER A 46 6.17 -9.84 -17.12
C SER A 46 7.13 -10.58 -16.19
N LYS A 47 8.45 -10.37 -16.32
CA LYS A 47 9.48 -10.94 -15.44
C LYS A 47 10.23 -9.88 -14.62
N ASN A 48 9.67 -8.68 -14.50
CA ASN A 48 10.21 -7.64 -13.63
C ASN A 48 9.80 -7.93 -12.18
N ILE A 49 10.78 -7.99 -11.28
CA ILE A 49 10.58 -8.33 -9.86
C ILE A 49 9.91 -7.20 -9.04
N ARG A 50 9.73 -6.00 -9.61
CA ARG A 50 9.15 -4.81 -8.95
C ARG A 50 7.67 -4.60 -9.27
N GLN A 51 6.84 -5.65 -9.33
CA GLN A 51 5.41 -5.51 -9.68
C GLN A 51 4.63 -4.67 -8.64
N SER A 52 4.70 -3.35 -8.81
CA SER A 52 3.72 -2.35 -8.38
C SER A 52 3.96 -1.12 -9.26
N LEU A 53 3.28 -1.07 -10.40
CA LEU A 53 3.25 0.08 -11.31
C LEU A 53 2.31 1.18 -10.76
N GLY A 54 2.51 1.54 -9.50
CA GLY A 54 1.87 2.70 -8.90
C GLY A 54 2.58 3.99 -9.30
N LEU A 55 1.83 5.08 -9.42
CA LEU A 55 2.38 6.44 -9.46
C LEU A 55 3.26 6.66 -8.21
N THR A 56 4.57 6.75 -8.39
CA THR A 56 5.52 7.15 -7.33
C THR A 56 6.13 8.51 -7.67
N ARG A 57 6.64 9.26 -6.68
CA ARG A 57 7.27 10.59 -6.90
C ARG A 57 8.40 10.58 -7.93
N ILE A 58 9.08 9.44 -8.12
CA ILE A 58 10.10 9.25 -9.14
C ILE A 58 9.52 9.50 -10.56
N ASN A 59 8.28 9.09 -10.81
CA ASN A 59 7.62 9.25 -12.11
C ASN A 59 7.38 10.72 -12.45
N VAL A 60 7.10 11.57 -11.45
CA VAL A 60 6.87 13.02 -11.65
C VAL A 60 8.16 13.73 -12.06
N GLY A 61 9.30 13.36 -11.46
CA GLY A 61 10.60 13.93 -11.83
C GLY A 61 11.02 13.55 -13.25
N ILE A 62 10.83 12.28 -13.62
CA ILE A 62 11.15 11.77 -14.97
C ILE A 62 10.31 12.50 -16.03
N GLU A 63 9.01 12.68 -15.79
CA GLU A 63 8.14 13.37 -16.74
C GLU A 63 8.45 14.85 -16.85
N LYS A 64 8.73 15.51 -15.71
CA LYS A 64 9.14 16.90 -15.72
C LYS A 64 10.39 17.11 -16.58
N THR A 65 11.39 16.24 -16.48
CA THR A 65 12.57 16.30 -17.35
C THR A 65 12.19 16.08 -18.82
N LEU A 66 11.30 15.14 -19.12
CA LEU A 66 10.87 14.88 -20.51
C LEU A 66 10.13 16.07 -21.16
N THR A 67 9.36 16.84 -20.38
CA THR A 67 8.56 17.96 -20.90
C THR A 67 9.26 19.31 -20.79
N GLU A 68 10.09 19.54 -19.77
CA GLU A 68 10.76 20.84 -19.55
C GLU A 68 12.20 20.89 -20.08
N GLU A 69 12.94 19.77 -20.04
CA GLU A 69 14.36 19.71 -20.42
C GLU A 69 14.71 18.39 -21.16
N PRO A 70 14.04 18.06 -22.28
CA PRO A 70 14.19 16.78 -22.98
C PRO A 70 15.63 16.49 -23.43
N GLU A 71 16.42 17.50 -23.76
CA GLU A 71 17.84 17.40 -24.12
C GLU A 71 18.72 16.88 -22.96
N ASN A 72 18.26 17.06 -21.72
CA ASN A 72 18.96 16.60 -20.52
C ASN A 72 18.55 15.19 -20.10
N PHE A 73 17.53 14.61 -20.73
CA PHE A 73 16.93 13.35 -20.29
C PHE A 73 17.93 12.20 -20.22
N TRP A 74 18.82 12.10 -21.20
CA TRP A 74 19.87 11.08 -21.24
C TRP A 74 20.81 11.17 -20.02
N TYR A 75 21.09 12.38 -19.53
CA TYR A 75 22.00 12.60 -18.39
C TYR A 75 21.33 12.36 -17.03
N PHE A 76 20.03 12.65 -16.93
CA PHE A 76 19.29 12.54 -15.67
C PHE A 76 18.60 11.19 -15.47
N ASN A 77 18.49 10.37 -16.53
CA ASN A 77 17.88 9.05 -16.44
C ASN A 77 18.93 7.93 -16.37
N ASN A 78 18.68 6.92 -15.51
CA ASN A 78 19.58 5.76 -15.34
C ASN A 78 19.52 4.76 -16.50
N GLY A 79 18.54 4.91 -17.41
CA GLY A 79 18.36 4.09 -18.60
C GLY A 79 17.42 2.90 -18.41
N ILE A 80 17.42 2.03 -19.42
CA ILE A 80 16.55 0.85 -19.51
C ILE A 80 17.42 -0.39 -19.73
N THR A 81 17.19 -1.46 -18.95
CA THR A 81 17.84 -2.75 -19.18
C THR A 81 16.83 -3.78 -19.68
N VAL A 82 17.11 -4.34 -20.85
CA VAL A 82 16.31 -5.35 -21.54
C VAL A 82 17.06 -6.66 -21.56
N LEU A 83 16.41 -7.73 -21.11
CA LEU A 83 16.86 -9.10 -21.32
C LEU A 83 16.07 -9.73 -22.45
N CYS A 84 16.72 -10.49 -23.29
CA CYS A 84 16.09 -11.27 -24.36
C CYS A 84 16.79 -12.62 -24.47
N ASP A 85 16.23 -13.55 -25.23
CA ASP A 85 16.96 -14.77 -25.54
C ASP A 85 17.99 -14.52 -26.63
N TYR A 86 17.55 -13.89 -27.71
CA TYR A 86 18.28 -13.76 -28.95
C TYR A 86 18.19 -12.31 -29.43
N VAL A 87 19.30 -11.84 -30.00
CA VAL A 87 19.42 -10.54 -30.64
C VAL A 87 19.96 -10.75 -32.05
N GLU A 88 19.23 -10.24 -33.04
CA GLU A 88 19.62 -10.30 -34.44
C GLU A 88 19.82 -8.87 -34.98
N PRO A 89 21.06 -8.48 -35.31
CA PRO A 89 21.34 -7.14 -35.81
C PRO A 89 21.12 -7.04 -37.33
N PHE A 90 20.35 -6.04 -37.74
CA PHE A 90 20.20 -5.56 -39.11
C PHE A 90 20.84 -4.18 -39.26
N TYR A 91 21.61 -3.99 -40.33
CA TYR A 91 22.33 -2.75 -40.59
C TYR A 91 21.69 -2.05 -41.80
N PRO A 92 20.99 -0.92 -41.60
CA PRO A 92 20.29 -0.20 -42.69
C PRO A 92 21.22 0.38 -43.78
N GLY A 93 22.54 0.32 -43.59
CA GLY A 93 23.55 0.82 -44.52
C GLY A 93 24.94 0.21 -44.25
N ARG A 94 26.01 0.83 -44.80
CA ARG A 94 27.39 0.38 -44.52
C ARG A 94 27.67 0.46 -43.01
N ARG A 95 28.35 -0.56 -42.47
CA ARG A 95 28.76 -0.60 -41.06
C ARG A 95 29.73 0.54 -40.76
N HIS A 96 29.24 1.54 -40.04
CA HIS A 96 30.02 2.62 -39.46
C HIS A 96 29.65 2.73 -37.96
N PRO A 97 30.59 3.05 -37.05
CA PRO A 97 30.31 3.17 -35.62
C PRO A 97 29.16 4.15 -35.28
N ASP A 98 29.03 5.21 -36.07
CA ASP A 98 28.02 6.26 -35.87
C ASP A 98 26.66 5.94 -36.54
N HIS A 99 26.56 4.84 -37.28
CA HIS A 99 25.33 4.46 -37.94
C HIS A 99 24.41 3.64 -37.02
N PRO A 100 23.09 3.86 -37.10
CA PRO A 100 22.13 3.09 -36.32
C PRO A 100 22.18 1.60 -36.65
N VAL A 101 21.83 0.76 -35.67
CA VAL A 101 21.59 -0.67 -35.86
C VAL A 101 20.17 -1.01 -35.47
N ASP A 102 19.47 -1.75 -36.31
CA ASP A 102 18.15 -2.28 -35.99
C ASP A 102 18.35 -3.65 -35.33
N LEU A 103 17.90 -3.81 -34.10
CA LEU A 103 18.04 -5.04 -33.32
C LEU A 103 16.69 -5.72 -33.18
N ARG A 104 16.55 -6.92 -33.75
CA ARG A 104 15.38 -7.78 -33.51
C ARG A 104 15.64 -8.61 -32.25
N LEU A 105 14.80 -8.41 -31.24
CA LEU A 105 14.89 -9.06 -29.93
C LEU A 105 13.78 -10.10 -29.78
N THR A 106 14.15 -11.32 -29.40
CA THR A 106 13.20 -12.42 -29.17
C THR A 106 12.95 -12.63 -27.68
N ARG A 107 11.67 -12.70 -27.29
CA ARG A 107 11.20 -12.79 -25.89
C ARG A 107 11.79 -11.70 -24.96
N ALA A 108 11.80 -10.47 -25.43
CA ALA A 108 12.31 -9.32 -24.69
C ALA A 108 11.54 -9.05 -23.40
N THR A 109 12.25 -8.66 -22.34
CA THR A 109 11.68 -8.26 -21.05
C THR A 109 12.51 -7.14 -20.45
N VAL A 110 11.84 -6.07 -20.03
CA VAL A 110 12.46 -4.94 -19.33
C VAL A 110 12.59 -5.31 -17.84
N VAL A 111 13.82 -5.49 -17.39
CA VAL A 111 14.13 -5.86 -15.99
C VAL A 111 14.51 -4.68 -15.12
N ASN A 112 14.87 -3.54 -15.72
CA ASN A 112 15.11 -2.26 -15.05
C ASN A 112 14.67 -1.10 -15.98
N GLY A 113 14.15 -0.02 -15.40
CA GLY A 113 13.62 1.12 -16.17
C GLY A 113 12.12 1.05 -16.49
N ALA A 114 11.33 0.20 -15.81
CA ALA A 114 9.89 0.12 -16.05
C ALA A 114 9.17 1.46 -15.83
N GLN A 115 9.56 2.21 -14.78
CA GLN A 115 9.05 3.56 -14.51
C GLN A 115 9.42 4.54 -15.63
N THR A 116 10.68 4.52 -16.10
CA THR A 116 11.15 5.30 -17.25
C THR A 116 10.29 5.04 -18.49
N VAL A 117 10.06 3.77 -18.84
CA VAL A 117 9.24 3.38 -19.99
C VAL A 117 7.79 3.89 -19.85
N THR A 118 7.18 3.73 -18.68
CA THR A 118 5.81 4.20 -18.45
C THR A 118 5.69 5.73 -18.42
N SER A 119 6.68 6.43 -17.88
CA SER A 119 6.72 7.90 -17.82
C SER A 119 6.97 8.51 -19.19
N ILE A 120 7.85 7.91 -20.00
CA ILE A 120 8.02 8.28 -21.42
C ILE A 120 6.71 8.13 -22.17
N HIS A 121 6.00 7.00 -22.00
CA HIS A 121 4.72 6.78 -22.67
C HIS A 121 3.68 7.82 -22.25
N ARG A 122 3.54 8.10 -20.95
CA ARG A 122 2.60 9.13 -20.46
C ARG A 122 2.94 10.52 -20.99
N ALA A 123 4.19 10.94 -20.87
CA ALA A 123 4.64 12.24 -21.37
C ALA A 123 4.40 12.38 -22.89
N MET A 124 4.60 11.30 -23.67
CA MET A 124 4.28 11.27 -25.10
C MET A 124 2.79 11.43 -25.42
N GLN A 125 1.87 11.08 -24.50
CA GLN A 125 0.43 11.33 -24.69
C GLN A 125 0.05 12.79 -24.39
N GLU A 126 0.85 13.49 -23.58
CA GLU A 126 0.61 14.87 -23.16
C GLU A 126 1.31 15.87 -24.08
N GLU A 127 2.59 15.67 -24.37
CA GLU A 127 3.45 16.55 -25.18
C GLU A 127 4.28 15.78 -26.22
N PRO A 128 3.67 15.25 -27.30
CA PRO A 128 4.34 14.36 -28.25
C PRO A 128 5.53 14.99 -28.99
N GLU A 129 5.44 16.27 -29.35
CA GLU A 129 6.49 16.97 -30.11
C GLU A 129 7.74 17.19 -29.26
N THR A 130 7.57 17.68 -28.03
CA THR A 130 8.67 17.92 -27.08
C THR A 130 9.39 16.64 -26.70
N VAL A 131 8.63 15.59 -26.38
CA VAL A 131 9.16 14.35 -25.83
C VAL A 131 9.81 13.48 -26.92
N ALA A 132 9.37 13.59 -28.18
CA ALA A 132 9.88 12.74 -29.26
C ALA A 132 11.38 12.93 -29.55
N GLU A 133 11.95 14.09 -29.20
CA GLU A 133 13.37 14.42 -29.40
C GLU A 133 14.27 13.97 -28.25
N ALA A 134 13.72 13.54 -27.11
CA ALA A 134 14.50 12.99 -26.01
C ALA A 134 15.07 11.59 -26.35
N ASP A 135 16.27 11.29 -25.87
CA ASP A 135 16.87 9.97 -25.97
C ASP A 135 17.23 9.36 -24.60
N VAL A 136 17.19 8.04 -24.53
CA VAL A 136 17.42 7.28 -23.30
C VAL A 136 18.45 6.18 -23.51
N SER A 137 19.36 6.04 -22.55
CA SER A 137 20.35 4.96 -22.52
C SER A 137 19.68 3.60 -22.35
N VAL A 138 20.03 2.64 -23.19
CA VAL A 138 19.48 1.28 -23.20
C VAL A 138 20.60 0.26 -23.21
N ARG A 139 20.46 -0.77 -22.37
CA ARG A 139 21.32 -1.96 -22.34
C ARG A 139 20.49 -3.19 -22.67
N ILE A 140 20.90 -3.93 -23.69
CA ILE A 140 20.25 -5.16 -24.16
C ILE A 140 21.22 -6.31 -23.92
N ILE A 141 20.75 -7.40 -23.31
CA ILE A 141 21.54 -8.60 -23.01
C ILE A 141 20.78 -9.82 -23.53
N ALA A 142 21.40 -10.58 -24.43
CA ALA A 142 20.86 -11.83 -24.98
C ALA A 142 21.42 -13.01 -24.19
N LEU A 143 20.57 -13.62 -23.35
CA LEU A 143 20.97 -14.69 -22.42
C LEU A 143 20.79 -16.10 -22.99
N GLY A 144 20.07 -16.27 -24.11
CA GLY A 144 19.78 -17.58 -24.70
C GLY A 144 19.25 -18.59 -23.67
N ASP A 145 19.84 -19.79 -23.68
CA ASP A 145 19.49 -20.88 -22.75
C ASP A 145 19.85 -20.60 -21.28
N ASP A 146 20.78 -19.67 -21.03
CA ASP A 146 21.21 -19.27 -19.69
C ASP A 146 20.24 -18.28 -19.01
N TYR A 147 19.14 -17.89 -19.67
CA TYR A 147 18.17 -16.91 -19.17
C TYR A 147 17.71 -17.23 -17.74
N ALA A 148 17.29 -18.47 -17.48
CA ALA A 148 16.77 -18.86 -16.15
C ALA A 148 17.81 -18.73 -15.03
N LYS A 149 19.10 -18.86 -15.35
CA LYS A 149 20.21 -18.83 -14.39
C LYS A 149 20.73 -17.43 -14.10
N TYR A 150 20.61 -16.50 -15.05
CA TYR A 150 21.19 -15.17 -14.93
C TYR A 150 20.16 -14.04 -14.84
N ALA A 151 18.95 -14.21 -15.37
CA ALA A 151 17.96 -13.13 -15.41
C ALA A 151 17.60 -12.60 -14.02
N TYR A 152 17.39 -13.50 -13.04
CA TYR A 152 17.11 -13.08 -11.66
C TYR A 152 18.25 -12.26 -11.06
N ARG A 153 19.50 -12.74 -11.15
CA ARG A 153 20.67 -12.05 -10.58
C ARG A 153 20.94 -10.71 -11.26
N ILE A 154 20.76 -10.63 -12.58
CA ILE A 154 20.91 -9.37 -13.31
C ILE A 154 19.80 -8.39 -12.88
N ALA A 155 18.54 -8.83 -12.86
CA ALA A 155 17.43 -8.00 -12.40
C ALA A 155 17.63 -7.52 -10.96
N GLU A 156 18.03 -8.41 -10.05
CA GLU A 156 18.35 -8.09 -8.65
C GLU A 156 19.48 -7.06 -8.57
N THR A 157 20.63 -7.32 -9.20
CA THR A 157 21.82 -6.45 -9.10
C THR A 157 21.57 -5.07 -9.70
N THR A 158 20.92 -4.98 -10.87
CA THR A 158 20.60 -3.70 -11.52
C THR A 158 19.55 -2.91 -10.73
N ASN A 159 18.66 -3.59 -9.99
CA ASN A 159 17.70 -2.93 -9.11
C ASN A 159 18.35 -2.48 -7.79
N THR A 160 19.25 -3.26 -7.20
CA THR A 160 19.99 -2.87 -5.98
C THR A 160 21.00 -1.75 -6.22
N GLN A 161 21.57 -1.62 -7.43
CA GLN A 161 22.48 -0.52 -7.78
C GLN A 161 21.80 0.86 -7.84
N ASN A 162 20.47 0.91 -8.05
CA ASN A 162 19.70 2.15 -8.08
C ASN A 162 19.12 2.53 -6.70
N ASP A 163 19.19 1.62 -5.74
CA ASP A 163 18.67 1.79 -4.38
C ASP A 163 19.83 2.12 -3.43
N VAL A 164 20.55 3.22 -3.68
CA VAL A 164 21.24 3.89 -2.58
C VAL A 164 20.18 4.75 -1.90
N TYR A 165 19.44 4.16 -0.95
CA TYR A 165 18.56 4.97 -0.13
C TYR A 165 19.44 5.91 0.69
N ARG A 166 18.96 7.12 0.96
CA ARG A 166 19.63 8.02 1.92
C ARG A 166 19.88 7.31 3.26
N ARG A 167 19.01 6.35 3.61
CA ARG A 167 19.16 5.45 4.76
C ARG A 167 20.40 4.54 4.73
N ASP A 168 20.91 4.15 3.56
CA ASP A 168 22.09 3.28 3.48
C ASP A 168 23.36 4.03 3.91
N PHE A 169 23.41 5.36 3.75
CA PHE A 169 24.47 6.19 4.35
C PHE A 169 24.35 6.29 5.88
N ILE A 170 23.13 6.22 6.43
CA ILE A 170 22.90 6.23 7.88
C ILE A 170 23.45 4.96 8.54
N SER A 171 23.45 3.83 7.82
CA SER A 171 24.03 2.58 8.32
C SER A 171 25.53 2.65 8.60
N LEU A 172 26.21 3.67 8.05
CA LEU A 172 27.63 3.96 8.23
C LEU A 172 27.89 5.07 9.27
N ASP A 173 26.84 5.70 9.83
CA ASP A 173 26.98 6.78 10.80
C ASP A 173 27.34 6.21 12.19
N GLU A 174 28.49 6.64 12.73
CA GLU A 174 28.99 6.24 14.05
C GLU A 174 28.01 6.57 15.18
N LYS A 175 27.18 7.62 15.01
CA LYS A 175 26.15 7.99 16.00
C LYS A 175 25.11 6.90 16.19
N GLN A 176 24.75 6.19 15.11
CA GLN A 176 23.78 5.09 15.19
C GLN A 176 24.37 3.87 15.90
N ALA A 177 25.69 3.65 15.74
CA ALA A 177 26.40 2.64 16.51
C ALA A 177 26.46 3.00 18.01
N GLN A 178 26.67 4.27 18.35
CA GLN A 178 26.63 4.76 19.74
C GLN A 178 25.24 4.56 20.37
N ILE A 179 24.18 4.92 19.65
CA ILE A 179 22.79 4.70 20.10
C ILE A 179 22.54 3.20 20.34
N ARG A 180 22.98 2.33 19.43
CA ARG A 180 22.84 0.88 19.61
C ARG A 180 23.53 0.38 20.88
N GLN A 181 24.72 0.87 21.16
CA GLN A 181 25.46 0.52 22.37
C GLN A 181 24.76 1.04 23.63
N ASP A 182 24.25 2.26 23.62
CA ASP A 182 23.50 2.84 24.74
C ASP A 182 22.19 2.06 25.02
N PHE A 183 21.47 1.64 23.96
CA PHE A 183 20.29 0.79 24.10
C PHE A 183 20.58 -0.54 24.80
N ASP A 184 21.71 -1.17 24.47
CA ASP A 184 22.12 -2.44 25.07
C ASP A 184 22.55 -2.25 26.54
N LEU A 185 23.41 -1.26 26.80
CA LEU A 185 24.00 -1.03 28.13
C LEU A 185 22.99 -0.45 29.13
N THR A 186 22.19 0.53 28.72
CA THR A 186 21.32 1.30 29.63
C THR A 186 19.97 0.64 29.79
N LEU A 187 19.41 0.06 28.72
CA LEU A 187 18.04 -0.46 28.70
C LEU A 187 17.94 -1.99 28.52
N GLY A 188 19.01 -2.67 28.09
CA GLY A 188 18.95 -4.06 27.69
C GLY A 188 17.99 -4.30 26.52
N LYS A 189 17.89 -3.34 25.59
CA LYS A 189 16.97 -3.35 24.45
C LYS A 189 17.75 -3.39 23.14
N SER A 190 17.11 -3.91 22.09
CA SER A 190 17.70 -3.98 20.75
C SER A 190 17.38 -2.73 19.93
N TYR A 191 18.41 -2.13 19.35
CA TYR A 191 18.26 -1.05 18.37
C TYR A 191 18.83 -1.50 17.02
N VAL A 192 17.95 -1.64 16.03
CA VAL A 192 18.33 -2.05 14.66
C VAL A 192 18.31 -0.86 13.73
N TYR A 193 19.37 -0.69 12.97
CA TYR A 193 19.52 0.48 12.10
C TYR A 193 20.08 0.13 10.71
N LYS A 194 20.52 -1.12 10.51
CA LYS A 194 20.99 -1.60 9.22
C LYS A 194 19.85 -2.22 8.43
N ARG A 195 19.83 -1.97 7.13
CA ARG A 195 18.85 -2.56 6.23
C ARG A 195 19.01 -4.08 6.18
N GLY A 196 17.91 -4.80 6.32
CA GLY A 196 17.89 -6.27 6.34
C GLY A 196 17.97 -6.88 7.74
N GLU A 197 18.25 -6.08 8.78
CA GLU A 197 17.99 -6.49 10.16
C GLU A 197 16.46 -6.59 10.38
N VAL A 198 16.03 -7.61 11.12
CA VAL A 198 14.62 -7.79 11.47
C VAL A 198 14.28 -6.83 12.61
N ASP A 199 13.18 -6.10 12.47
CA ASP A 199 12.68 -5.24 13.54
C ASP A 199 12.46 -6.06 14.82
N PRO A 200 12.95 -5.59 15.98
CA PRO A 200 12.73 -6.28 17.24
C PRO A 200 11.23 -6.34 17.56
N VAL A 201 10.82 -7.39 18.28
CA VAL A 201 9.46 -7.45 18.81
C VAL A 201 9.18 -6.22 19.68
N PRO A 202 7.93 -5.72 19.75
CA PRO A 202 7.62 -4.43 20.34
C PRO A 202 8.26 -4.20 21.71
N ASP A 203 8.24 -5.15 22.64
CA ASP A 203 8.78 -4.93 23.99
C ASP A 203 10.31 -5.06 24.09
N SER A 204 10.98 -5.55 23.06
CA SER A 204 12.42 -5.81 23.04
C SER A 204 13.24 -4.69 22.42
N GLY A 205 12.62 -3.69 21.81
CA GLY A 205 13.32 -2.52 21.27
C GLY A 205 12.65 -1.87 20.06
N CYS A 206 13.44 -1.16 19.26
CA CYS A 206 12.94 -0.45 18.08
C CYS A 206 13.96 -0.39 16.94
N SER A 207 13.48 -0.01 15.75
CA SER A 207 14.35 0.31 14.62
C SER A 207 14.61 1.81 14.50
N VAL A 208 15.67 2.19 13.78
CA VAL A 208 15.98 3.61 13.46
C VAL A 208 14.80 4.32 12.80
N VAL A 209 13.99 3.60 12.03
CA VAL A 209 12.78 4.15 11.40
C VAL A 209 11.75 4.51 12.47
N GLN A 210 11.45 3.58 13.37
CA GLN A 210 10.51 3.81 14.47
C GLN A 210 11.01 4.95 15.39
N ALA A 211 12.30 4.96 15.71
CA ALA A 211 12.94 6.02 16.48
C ALA A 211 12.81 7.38 15.79
N ALA A 212 13.13 7.48 14.50
CA ALA A 212 13.05 8.73 13.75
C ALA A 212 11.63 9.27 13.66
N VAL A 213 10.62 8.42 13.44
CA VAL A 213 9.21 8.84 13.42
C VAL A 213 8.77 9.34 14.79
N ALA A 214 9.12 8.63 15.87
CA ALA A 214 8.76 9.02 17.23
C ALA A 214 9.41 10.35 17.62
N LEU A 215 10.71 10.51 17.36
CA LEU A 215 11.44 11.76 17.60
C LEU A 215 10.90 12.92 16.73
N ALA A 216 10.49 12.65 15.49
CA ALA A 216 9.87 13.64 14.62
C ALA A 216 8.53 14.14 15.16
N CYS A 217 7.71 13.26 15.74
CA CYS A 217 6.48 13.65 16.45
C CYS A 217 6.78 14.41 17.74
N ALA A 218 7.83 14.03 18.48
CA ALA A 218 8.26 14.70 19.70
C ALA A 218 8.93 16.06 19.47
N TYR A 219 9.27 16.40 18.22
CA TYR A 219 9.92 17.65 17.88
C TYR A 219 9.04 18.86 18.24
N ARG A 220 9.66 20.01 18.56
CA ARG A 220 8.96 21.24 19.03
C ARG A 220 7.91 21.79 18.06
N THR A 221 8.02 21.46 16.77
CA THR A 221 7.10 21.90 15.71
C THR A 221 6.60 20.67 14.95
N PRO A 222 5.38 20.71 14.39
CA PRO A 222 4.80 19.56 13.69
C PRO A 222 5.47 19.26 12.35
N GLU A 223 6.38 20.12 11.88
CA GLU A 223 7.01 20.07 10.56
C GLU A 223 7.60 18.70 10.24
N LEU A 224 8.35 18.10 11.18
CA LEU A 224 8.97 16.79 10.97
C LEU A 224 7.93 15.67 10.94
N ALA A 225 6.89 15.74 11.77
CA ALA A 225 5.75 14.81 11.74
C ALA A 225 4.99 14.91 10.40
N VAL A 226 4.75 16.11 9.88
CA VAL A 226 4.11 16.34 8.57
C VAL A 226 4.98 15.82 7.43
N ARG A 227 6.28 16.06 7.45
CA ARG A 227 7.22 15.51 6.45
C ARG A 227 7.18 14.00 6.46
N THR A 228 7.21 13.39 7.64
CA THR A 228 7.09 11.94 7.81
C THR A 228 5.77 11.42 7.25
N LYS A 229 4.67 12.15 7.48
CA LYS A 229 3.34 11.79 6.93
C LYS A 229 3.31 11.80 5.40
N ARG A 230 4.03 12.76 4.79
CA ARG A 230 4.16 12.86 3.34
C ARG A 230 4.95 11.69 2.77
N ASP A 231 6.09 11.40 3.38
CA ASP A 231 7.04 10.39 2.92
C ASP A 231 8.13 10.18 3.99
N THR A 232 8.24 8.95 4.50
CA THR A 232 9.21 8.59 5.54
C THR A 232 10.67 8.77 5.07
N GLU A 233 10.93 8.73 3.76
CA GLU A 233 12.29 8.94 3.22
C GLU A 233 12.80 10.37 3.41
N LEU A 234 11.91 11.34 3.64
CA LEU A 234 12.28 12.73 3.96
C LEU A 234 12.97 12.84 5.33
N LEU A 235 12.80 11.86 6.22
CA LEU A 235 13.52 11.82 7.50
C LEU A 235 15.03 11.62 7.32
N TRP A 236 15.45 11.07 6.19
CA TRP A 236 16.84 10.75 5.90
C TRP A 236 17.56 11.85 5.10
N GLU A 237 16.94 13.02 4.94
CA GLU A 237 17.56 14.18 4.30
C GLU A 237 18.80 14.63 5.08
N ALA A 238 19.94 14.65 4.38
CA ALA A 238 21.21 15.16 4.89
C ALA A 238 21.30 16.69 4.76
N GLY A 239 22.22 17.30 5.51
CA GLY A 239 22.46 18.75 5.54
C GLY A 239 21.99 19.41 6.84
N SER A 240 22.41 20.65 7.07
CA SER A 240 22.15 21.37 8.33
C SER A 240 20.67 21.62 8.64
N GLN A 241 19.82 21.63 7.60
CA GLN A 241 18.37 21.77 7.71
C GLN A 241 17.63 20.44 7.46
N GLY A 242 18.37 19.36 7.22
CA GLY A 242 17.82 18.02 6.98
C GLY A 242 17.21 17.44 8.25
N ALA A 243 16.14 16.66 8.09
CA ALA A 243 15.43 16.05 9.22
C ALA A 243 16.36 15.15 10.06
N TYR A 244 17.23 14.37 9.41
CA TYR A 244 18.16 13.47 10.10
C TYR A 244 19.08 14.23 11.07
N GLN A 245 19.70 15.32 10.60
CA GLN A 245 20.59 16.14 11.42
C GLN A 245 19.83 16.85 12.56
N ARG A 246 18.55 17.19 12.39
CA ARG A 246 17.74 17.76 13.47
C ARG A 246 17.36 16.74 14.55
N LEU A 247 17.28 15.45 14.20
CA LEU A 247 16.87 14.37 15.11
C LEU A 247 18.06 13.66 15.78
N PHE A 248 19.15 13.48 15.05
CA PHE A 248 20.35 12.74 15.47
C PHE A 248 21.63 13.59 15.39
N GLY A 249 21.51 14.90 15.17
CA GLY A 249 22.65 15.82 15.13
C GLY A 249 23.38 15.85 16.46
N GLU A 250 22.65 16.20 17.51
CA GLU A 250 22.98 15.90 18.90
C GLU A 250 22.40 14.52 19.20
N VAL A 251 23.24 13.58 19.63
CA VAL A 251 22.85 12.16 19.78
C VAL A 251 21.85 12.04 20.93
N PRO A 252 20.58 11.69 20.68
CA PRO A 252 19.61 11.51 21.75
C PRO A 252 19.93 10.23 22.54
N SER A 253 19.68 10.26 23.86
CA SER A 253 19.88 9.08 24.72
C SER A 253 18.95 7.92 24.34
N ALA A 254 19.36 6.70 24.67
CA ALA A 254 18.52 5.52 24.51
C ALA A 254 17.19 5.67 25.27
N CYS A 255 17.22 6.22 26.49
CA CYS A 255 16.04 6.52 27.29
C CYS A 255 15.04 7.38 26.54
N ARG A 256 15.49 8.50 25.97
CA ARG A 256 14.64 9.43 25.21
C ARG A 256 14.06 8.78 23.97
N ILE A 257 14.89 8.10 23.17
CA ILE A 257 14.40 7.42 21.97
C ILE A 257 13.33 6.39 22.35
N TRP A 258 13.64 5.55 23.34
CA TRP A 258 12.78 4.44 23.72
C TRP A 258 11.43 4.94 24.27
N ARG A 259 11.45 5.93 25.15
CA ARG A 259 10.24 6.55 25.72
C ARG A 259 9.40 7.23 24.66
N CYS A 260 10.02 7.95 23.71
CA CYS A 260 9.30 8.50 22.57
C CYS A 260 8.63 7.40 21.74
N VAL A 261 9.31 6.28 21.49
CA VAL A 261 8.71 5.13 20.77
C VAL A 261 7.54 4.52 21.54
N GLN A 262 7.64 4.40 22.87
CA GLN A 262 6.54 3.92 23.71
C GLN A 262 5.33 4.86 23.64
N ILE A 263 5.53 6.18 23.79
CA ILE A 263 4.46 7.19 23.69
C ILE A 263 3.79 7.13 22.31
N GLN A 264 4.58 7.01 21.24
CA GLN A 264 4.05 6.91 19.88
C GLN A 264 3.18 5.65 19.70
N ARG A 265 3.65 4.49 20.20
CA ARG A 265 2.91 3.22 20.11
C ARG A 265 1.62 3.23 20.93
N GLU A 266 1.67 3.78 22.13
CA GLU A 266 0.50 3.92 22.99
C GLU A 266 -0.52 4.89 22.38
N THR A 267 -0.06 6.00 21.80
CA THR A 267 -0.93 6.92 21.04
C THR A 267 -1.61 6.22 19.86
N GLY A 268 -0.86 5.39 19.11
CA GLY A 268 -1.42 4.58 18.03
C GLY A 268 -2.48 3.59 18.52
N THR A 269 -2.25 2.97 19.68
CA THR A 269 -3.20 2.05 20.33
C THR A 269 -4.47 2.77 20.76
N ALA A 270 -4.34 3.91 21.46
CA ALA A 270 -5.46 4.75 21.86
C ALA A 270 -6.28 5.24 20.64
N LEU A 271 -5.61 5.69 19.58
CA LEU A 271 -6.28 6.09 18.33
C LEU A 271 -7.00 4.92 17.66
N ALA A 272 -6.40 3.73 17.61
CA ALA A 272 -7.04 2.54 17.04
C ALA A 272 -8.28 2.13 17.85
N ALA A 273 -8.22 2.18 19.17
CA ALA A 273 -9.35 1.93 20.05
C ALA A 273 -10.49 2.93 19.79
N LEU A 274 -10.16 4.23 19.74
CA LEU A 274 -11.14 5.29 19.50
C LEU A 274 -11.80 5.13 18.11
N ARG A 275 -11.00 4.85 17.06
CA ARG A 275 -11.46 4.67 15.68
C ARG A 275 -12.55 3.62 15.49
N ASN A 276 -12.61 2.60 16.35
CA ASN A 276 -13.68 1.58 16.31
C ASN A 276 -15.08 2.17 16.58
N HIS A 277 -15.15 3.33 17.22
CA HIS A 277 -16.38 4.01 17.60
C HIS A 277 -16.61 5.32 16.81
N LEU A 278 -15.79 5.60 15.80
CA LEU A 278 -15.87 6.81 14.98
C LEU A 278 -16.38 6.50 13.58
N GLN A 279 -17.08 7.45 12.97
CA GLN A 279 -17.54 7.35 11.58
C GLN A 279 -17.24 8.61 10.78
N GLY A 280 -17.40 8.49 9.46
CA GLY A 280 -17.28 9.60 8.52
C GLY A 280 -15.98 10.37 8.67
N ARG A 281 -16.11 11.70 8.78
CA ARG A 281 -14.98 12.62 8.82
C ARG A 281 -14.13 12.47 10.09
N THR A 282 -14.71 12.20 11.26
CA THR A 282 -13.94 12.02 12.49
C THR A 282 -13.09 10.76 12.46
N HIS A 283 -13.60 9.67 11.89
CA HIS A 283 -12.78 8.48 11.63
C HIS A 283 -11.61 8.82 10.69
N ALA A 284 -11.88 9.56 9.61
CA ALA A 284 -10.86 9.97 8.65
C ALA A 284 -9.82 10.92 9.28
N THR A 285 -10.23 11.83 10.17
CA THR A 285 -9.31 12.71 10.93
C THR A 285 -8.42 11.89 11.85
N ALA A 286 -8.97 10.91 12.59
CA ALA A 286 -8.17 10.02 13.43
C ALA A 286 -7.20 9.13 12.63
N GLN A 287 -7.59 8.71 11.41
CA GLN A 287 -6.75 7.88 10.54
C GLN A 287 -5.64 8.68 9.84
N HIS A 288 -5.97 9.86 9.31
CA HIS A 288 -5.05 10.64 8.48
C HIS A 288 -4.26 11.68 9.29
N GLY A 289 -4.76 12.08 10.45
CA GLY A 289 -4.10 12.99 11.39
C GLY A 289 -3.30 12.29 12.49
N ASP A 290 -3.15 10.96 12.43
CA ASP A 290 -2.40 10.13 13.39
C ASP A 290 -1.05 10.73 13.86
N LEU A 291 -0.18 11.18 12.94
CA LEU A 291 1.13 11.75 13.30
C LEU A 291 1.02 13.17 13.89
N LEU A 292 0.01 13.95 13.48
CA LEU A 292 -0.26 15.27 14.07
C LEU A 292 -0.85 15.12 15.47
N ILE A 293 -1.76 14.17 15.68
CA ILE A 293 -2.31 13.85 17.00
C ILE A 293 -1.19 13.34 17.90
N THR A 294 -0.30 12.49 17.39
CA THR A 294 0.87 12.04 18.15
C THR A 294 1.78 13.21 18.53
N HIS A 295 2.03 14.15 17.62
CA HIS A 295 2.76 15.37 17.95
C HIS A 295 2.07 16.19 19.04
N LEU A 296 0.74 16.37 18.96
CA LEU A 296 -0.04 17.08 19.98
C LEU A 296 0.05 16.40 21.35
N VAL A 297 -0.01 15.07 21.41
CA VAL A 297 0.21 14.31 22.66
C VAL A 297 1.58 14.64 23.25
N PHE A 298 2.65 14.65 22.44
CA PHE A 298 3.98 15.05 22.91
C PHE A 298 4.04 16.48 23.45
N GLN A 299 3.31 17.44 22.84
CA GLN A 299 3.30 18.84 23.30
C GLN A 299 2.47 19.05 24.58
N LEU A 300 1.61 18.10 24.94
CA LEU A 300 0.71 18.16 26.09
C LEU A 300 1.20 17.34 27.30
N LEU A 301 2.10 16.38 27.07
CA LEU A 301 2.78 15.65 28.15
C LEU A 301 3.90 16.49 28.77
N ASP A 302 4.10 16.32 30.08
CA ASP A 302 5.30 16.83 30.76
C ASP A 302 6.46 15.85 30.56
N LEU A 303 7.42 16.25 29.72
CA LEU A 303 8.55 15.44 29.27
C LEU A 303 9.89 16.11 29.58
N ALA A 304 9.93 17.08 30.52
CA ALA A 304 11.13 17.86 30.82
C ALA A 304 12.34 16.98 31.19
N GLU A 305 12.09 15.88 31.92
CA GLU A 305 13.09 14.93 32.41
C GLU A 305 13.08 13.61 31.64
N ILE A 306 12.63 13.59 30.37
CA ILE A 306 12.49 12.34 29.57
C ILE A 306 13.81 11.57 29.37
N ASP A 307 14.96 12.18 29.64
CA ASP A 307 16.27 11.52 29.58
C ASP A 307 16.65 10.85 30.92
N GLU A 308 16.06 11.26 32.04
CA GLU A 308 16.43 10.79 33.39
C GLU A 308 15.90 9.38 33.68
N LEU A 309 16.71 8.50 34.27
CA LEU A 309 16.27 7.11 34.57
C LEU A 309 15.06 7.04 35.51
N SER A 310 14.88 8.03 36.38
CA SER A 310 13.76 8.13 37.32
C SER A 310 12.45 8.61 36.69
N PHE A 311 12.45 9.04 35.42
CA PHE A 311 11.25 9.55 34.76
C PHE A 311 10.12 8.51 34.76
N PRO A 312 8.92 8.86 35.28
CA PRO A 312 7.81 7.91 35.47
C PRO A 312 7.03 7.69 34.16
N ILE A 313 7.64 6.96 33.22
CA ILE A 313 7.05 6.71 31.90
C ILE A 313 5.64 6.11 31.97
N GLU A 314 5.35 5.24 32.93
CA GLU A 314 4.03 4.62 33.10
C GLU A 314 2.91 5.65 33.35
N SER A 315 3.20 6.71 34.12
CA SER A 315 2.25 7.79 34.35
C SER A 315 1.97 8.56 33.06
N ALA A 316 3.00 8.82 32.25
CA ALA A 316 2.84 9.46 30.96
C ALA A 316 2.02 8.59 30.00
N LEU A 317 2.30 7.28 29.93
CA LEU A 317 1.57 6.34 29.08
C LEU A 317 0.09 6.22 29.48
N THR A 318 -0.20 6.17 30.78
CA THR A 318 -1.57 6.06 31.31
C THR A 318 -2.42 7.30 30.99
N ALA A 319 -1.81 8.47 30.83
CA ALA A 319 -2.51 9.71 30.46
C ALA A 319 -2.86 9.79 28.96
N ILE A 320 -2.22 9.00 28.10
CA ILE A 320 -2.35 9.12 26.63
C ILE A 320 -3.79 8.88 26.13
N PRO A 321 -4.54 7.85 26.58
CA PRO A 321 -5.90 7.62 26.10
C PRO A 321 -6.83 8.81 26.33
N GLU A 322 -6.75 9.44 27.50
CA GLU A 322 -7.55 10.63 27.85
C GLU A 322 -7.11 11.85 27.02
N LEU A 323 -5.81 12.07 26.84
CA LEU A 323 -5.29 13.12 25.99
C LEU A 323 -5.75 12.96 24.53
N VAL A 324 -5.68 11.76 23.97
CA VAL A 324 -6.15 11.49 22.59
C VAL A 324 -7.66 11.75 22.47
N ALA A 325 -8.45 11.35 23.47
CA ALA A 325 -9.88 11.61 23.52
C ALA A 325 -10.22 13.11 23.63
N ALA A 326 -9.37 13.91 24.29
CA ALA A 326 -9.50 15.36 24.36
C ALA A 326 -9.05 16.04 23.04
N ILE A 327 -7.94 15.59 22.44
CA ILE A 327 -7.35 16.20 21.23
C ILE A 327 -8.24 16.03 20.02
N LEU A 328 -8.79 14.83 19.79
CA LEU A 328 -9.44 14.51 18.52
C LEU A 328 -10.65 15.41 18.21
N PRO A 329 -11.60 15.65 19.14
CA PRO A 329 -12.73 16.53 18.88
C PRO A 329 -12.32 17.96 18.55
N TRP A 330 -11.35 18.51 19.28
CA TRP A 330 -10.78 19.84 19.00
C TRP A 330 -10.12 19.89 17.63
N LEU A 331 -9.38 18.85 17.24
CA LEU A 331 -8.76 18.79 15.92
C LEU A 331 -9.81 18.76 14.81
N VAL A 332 -10.88 17.96 14.95
CA VAL A 332 -11.98 17.94 13.97
C VAL A 332 -12.65 19.31 13.88
N TYR A 333 -12.95 19.92 15.02
CA TYR A 333 -13.55 21.25 15.08
C TYR A 333 -12.68 22.30 14.38
N ARG A 334 -11.39 22.38 14.72
CA ARG A 334 -10.46 23.35 14.13
C ARG A 334 -10.23 23.13 12.65
N VAL A 335 -10.15 21.87 12.19
CA VAL A 335 -10.06 21.56 10.75
C VAL A 335 -11.30 22.06 10.01
N ASN A 336 -12.50 21.85 10.56
CA ASN A 336 -13.74 22.30 9.94
C ASN A 336 -13.89 23.81 9.96
N LEU A 337 -13.48 24.46 11.04
CA LEU A 337 -13.56 25.91 11.20
C LEU A 337 -12.57 26.63 10.27
N SER A 338 -11.31 26.20 10.23
CA SER A 338 -10.27 26.89 9.44
C SER A 338 -10.31 26.56 7.95
N TYR A 339 -10.70 25.33 7.56
CA TYR A 339 -10.60 24.87 6.16
C TYR A 339 -11.92 24.40 5.56
N GLY A 340 -13.00 24.40 6.33
CA GLY A 340 -14.32 23.96 5.90
C GLY A 340 -14.58 22.46 6.09
N PRO A 341 -15.87 22.06 6.23
CA PRO A 341 -16.28 20.69 6.55
C PRO A 341 -16.04 19.68 5.40
N THR A 342 -15.88 20.16 4.17
CA THR A 342 -15.64 19.33 2.98
C THR A 342 -14.17 19.25 2.57
N SER A 343 -13.26 19.88 3.31
CA SER A 343 -11.83 19.91 2.95
C SER A 343 -11.20 18.52 2.94
N PHE A 344 -10.28 18.32 1.99
CA PHE A 344 -9.58 17.05 1.84
C PHE A 344 -8.54 16.86 2.95
N LEU A 345 -8.80 15.94 3.88
CA LEU A 345 -8.00 15.76 5.09
C LEU A 345 -6.54 15.41 4.81
N MET A 346 -6.28 14.57 3.81
CA MET A 346 -4.92 14.18 3.45
C MET A 346 -4.09 15.38 2.97
N SER A 347 -4.64 16.32 2.20
CA SER A 347 -3.91 17.52 1.81
C SER A 347 -3.69 18.48 2.98
N THR A 348 -4.62 18.53 3.94
CA THR A 348 -4.45 19.30 5.18
C THR A 348 -3.35 18.74 6.07
N PHE A 349 -3.35 17.44 6.38
CA PHE A 349 -2.37 16.81 7.27
C PHE A 349 -0.99 16.58 6.64
N THR A 350 -0.83 16.92 5.36
CA THR A 350 0.45 16.94 4.64
C THR A 350 0.97 18.36 4.38
N ASN A 351 0.27 19.39 4.85
CA ASN A 351 0.68 20.79 4.71
C ASN A 351 1.28 21.33 6.01
N GLU A 352 2.55 21.73 5.99
CA GLU A 352 3.29 22.18 7.17
C GLU A 352 2.67 23.44 7.81
N ALA A 353 2.26 24.42 7.01
CA ALA A 353 1.67 25.67 7.52
C ALA A 353 0.33 25.41 8.22
N ARG A 354 -0.53 24.59 7.60
CA ARG A 354 -1.82 24.21 8.18
C ARG A 354 -1.67 23.41 9.47
N CYS A 355 -0.76 22.44 9.48
CA CYS A 355 -0.52 21.64 10.68
C CYS A 355 0.10 22.45 11.81
N ARG A 356 0.93 23.46 11.51
CA ARG A 356 1.46 24.39 12.52
C ARG A 356 0.35 25.21 13.17
N GLU A 357 -0.54 25.77 12.36
CA GLU A 357 -1.71 26.51 12.84
C GLU A 357 -2.63 25.62 13.70
N LEU A 358 -2.99 24.44 13.20
CA LEU A 358 -3.82 23.48 13.93
C LEU A 358 -3.16 23.01 15.23
N ALA A 359 -1.85 22.74 15.21
CA ALA A 359 -1.14 22.29 16.40
C ALA A 359 -1.18 23.34 17.51
N GLN A 360 -0.98 24.61 17.16
CA GLN A 360 -1.07 25.71 18.11
C GLN A 360 -2.49 25.83 18.69
N LEU A 361 -3.50 25.94 17.83
CA LEU A 361 -4.89 26.15 18.25
C LEU A 361 -5.40 25.01 19.13
N VAL A 362 -5.16 23.75 18.72
CA VAL A 362 -5.63 22.58 19.47
C VAL A 362 -4.89 22.43 20.81
N THR A 363 -3.60 22.75 20.86
CA THR A 363 -2.85 22.73 22.14
C THR A 363 -3.40 23.76 23.11
N GLU A 364 -3.68 24.99 22.64
CA GLU A 364 -4.30 26.04 23.45
C GLU A 364 -5.69 25.63 23.95
N ASP A 365 -6.53 25.06 23.07
CA ASP A 365 -7.86 24.58 23.43
C ASP A 365 -7.83 23.48 24.50
N VAL A 366 -6.98 22.47 24.33
CA VAL A 366 -6.87 21.36 25.29
C VAL A 366 -6.33 21.86 26.64
N ARG A 367 -5.35 22.77 26.64
CA ARG A 367 -4.80 23.36 27.88
C ARG A 367 -5.78 24.26 28.61
N SER A 368 -6.72 24.88 27.90
CA SER A 368 -7.74 25.75 28.50
C SER A 368 -8.70 24.99 29.42
N GLY A 369 -8.80 23.67 29.27
CA GLY A 369 -9.77 22.84 30.00
C GLY A 369 -11.22 23.07 29.56
N ALA A 370 -11.45 23.82 28.47
CA ALA A 370 -12.78 24.01 27.90
C ALA A 370 -13.37 22.66 27.46
N LEU A 371 -14.68 22.51 27.65
CA LEU A 371 -15.43 21.35 27.14
C LEU A 371 -15.21 21.25 25.63
N ALA A 372 -14.73 20.09 25.20
CA ALA A 372 -14.51 19.83 23.79
C ALA A 372 -15.82 20.01 23.00
N PRO A 373 -15.79 20.59 21.79
CA PRO A 373 -16.99 20.82 21.01
C PRO A 373 -17.71 19.49 20.79
N GLU A 374 -19.02 19.46 21.03
CA GLU A 374 -19.81 18.30 20.67
C GLU A 374 -19.67 18.07 19.17
N LEU A 375 -19.08 16.92 18.81
CA LEU A 375 -19.01 16.50 17.43
C LEU A 375 -20.44 16.27 16.94
N PRO A 376 -20.86 16.89 15.81
CA PRO A 376 -22.22 16.68 15.29
C PRO A 376 -22.54 15.18 15.17
N HIS A 377 -23.79 14.78 15.44
CA HIS A 377 -24.21 13.37 15.50
C HIS A 377 -23.89 12.56 14.24
N GLU A 378 -23.69 13.19 13.08
CA GLU A 378 -23.22 12.57 11.84
C GLU A 378 -21.75 12.05 11.91
N TYR A 379 -20.99 12.48 12.92
CA TYR A 379 -19.59 12.15 13.15
C TYR A 379 -19.34 11.27 14.39
N VAL A 380 -20.32 11.17 15.29
CA VAL A 380 -20.34 10.22 16.42
C VAL A 380 -21.03 8.96 15.90
N ALA A 381 -20.48 7.78 16.18
CA ALA A 381 -21.22 6.57 15.85
C ALA A 381 -22.54 6.58 16.63
N LEU A 382 -23.69 6.66 15.92
CA LEU A 382 -24.92 6.06 16.44
C LEU A 382 -24.51 4.67 16.92
N ALA A 383 -24.86 4.33 18.18
CA ALA A 383 -24.64 3.02 18.73
C ALA A 383 -25.16 2.00 17.72
N ARG A 384 -24.25 1.47 16.89
CA ARG A 384 -24.58 0.34 16.05
C ARG A 384 -24.78 -0.75 17.08
N PRO A 385 -25.98 -1.34 17.18
CA PRO A 385 -26.21 -2.40 18.14
C PRO A 385 -25.06 -3.37 17.99
N ASN A 386 -24.42 -3.66 19.12
CA ASN A 386 -23.25 -4.50 19.23
C ASN A 386 -23.41 -5.62 18.20
N ARG A 387 -22.71 -5.53 17.07
CA ARG A 387 -22.54 -6.71 16.23
C ARG A 387 -21.56 -7.55 17.02
N ARG A 388 -22.08 -8.25 18.05
CA ARG A 388 -21.64 -9.61 18.37
C ARG A 388 -21.29 -10.20 17.03
N ARG A 389 -20.02 -10.53 16.79
CA ARG A 389 -19.52 -11.13 15.54
C ARG A 389 -20.68 -11.92 14.96
N ALA A 390 -21.31 -11.43 13.88
CA ALA A 390 -22.51 -12.08 13.36
C ALA A 390 -22.11 -13.55 13.19
N SER A 391 -22.68 -14.42 14.02
CA SER A 391 -22.25 -15.81 14.06
C SER A 391 -22.37 -16.30 12.63
N ALA A 392 -21.27 -16.80 12.05
CA ALA A 392 -21.25 -17.11 10.63
C ALA A 392 -22.47 -17.99 10.28
N THR A 393 -23.31 -17.52 9.36
CA THR A 393 -24.65 -18.05 9.05
C THR A 393 -24.67 -19.57 8.89
N VAL A 394 -23.69 -20.11 8.17
CA VAL A 394 -23.57 -21.56 7.93
C VAL A 394 -23.21 -22.32 9.21
N PRO A 395 -22.13 -22.00 9.95
CA PRO A 395 -21.88 -22.58 11.27
C PRO A 395 -23.06 -22.51 12.24
N THR A 396 -23.84 -21.42 12.25
CA THR A 396 -25.02 -21.26 13.11
C THR A 396 -26.11 -22.27 12.76
N LEU A 397 -26.44 -22.40 11.46
CA LEU A 397 -27.44 -23.37 11.00
C LEU A 397 -26.99 -24.82 11.20
N VAL A 398 -25.72 -25.13 10.96
CA VAL A 398 -25.14 -26.47 11.16
C VAL A 398 -25.14 -26.85 12.64
N ASN A 399 -24.71 -25.94 13.52
CA ASN A 399 -24.71 -26.19 14.98
C ASN A 399 -26.13 -26.37 15.53
N ALA A 400 -27.11 -25.68 14.96
CA ALA A 400 -28.53 -25.81 15.34
C ALA A 400 -29.19 -27.08 14.77
N GLY A 401 -28.56 -27.76 13.79
CA GLY A 401 -29.13 -28.94 13.12
C GLY A 401 -30.47 -28.68 12.42
N LEU A 402 -30.74 -27.43 12.03
CA LEU A 402 -32.06 -26.98 11.57
C LEU A 402 -32.43 -27.54 10.20
N ILE A 403 -31.44 -27.75 9.34
CA ILE A 403 -31.61 -28.24 7.97
C ILE A 403 -31.07 -29.67 7.88
N LYS A 404 -31.92 -30.61 7.46
CA LYS A 404 -31.52 -32.02 7.28
C LYS A 404 -30.63 -32.18 6.04
N ASP A 405 -29.68 -33.11 6.09
CA ASP A 405 -28.88 -33.44 4.92
C ASP A 405 -29.78 -33.89 3.75
N GLY A 406 -29.43 -33.45 2.54
CA GLY A 406 -30.19 -33.70 1.33
C GLY A 406 -31.35 -32.73 1.08
N THR A 407 -31.64 -31.79 2.00
CA THR A 407 -32.69 -30.77 1.80
C THR A 407 -32.38 -29.94 0.55
N PRO A 408 -33.35 -29.75 -0.37
CA PRO A 408 -33.12 -28.98 -1.59
C PRO A 408 -33.02 -27.48 -1.31
N LEU A 409 -32.07 -26.84 -1.99
CA LEU A 409 -31.93 -25.40 -2.05
C LEU A 409 -31.99 -24.90 -3.48
N THR A 410 -32.59 -23.73 -3.66
CA THR A 410 -32.69 -23.05 -4.94
C THR A 410 -31.88 -21.76 -4.91
N TYR A 411 -31.08 -21.56 -5.95
CA TYR A 411 -30.35 -20.33 -6.20
C TYR A 411 -31.31 -19.22 -6.64
N VAL A 412 -31.29 -18.09 -5.94
CA VAL A 412 -32.10 -16.92 -6.23
C VAL A 412 -31.22 -15.67 -6.33
N PRO A 413 -31.12 -15.04 -7.51
CA PRO A 413 -30.42 -13.76 -7.67
C PRO A 413 -30.96 -12.67 -6.74
N SER A 414 -30.09 -11.82 -6.17
CA SER A 414 -30.54 -10.70 -5.31
C SER A 414 -31.19 -9.56 -6.06
N ASN A 415 -30.69 -9.29 -7.25
CA ASN A 415 -30.86 -7.98 -7.87
C ASN A 415 -31.10 -8.13 -9.37
N PRO A 416 -31.67 -7.11 -10.02
CA PRO A 416 -32.03 -7.19 -11.44
C PRO A 416 -30.85 -7.46 -12.37
N ALA A 417 -29.64 -6.97 -12.05
CA ALA A 417 -28.46 -7.17 -12.89
C ALA A 417 -27.96 -8.62 -12.83
N GLU A 418 -27.90 -9.20 -11.62
CA GLU A 418 -27.56 -10.61 -11.40
C GLU A 418 -28.61 -11.54 -12.04
N ALA A 419 -29.89 -11.18 -11.90
CA ALA A 419 -30.98 -11.93 -12.49
C ALA A 419 -30.90 -11.91 -14.02
N LEU A 420 -30.62 -10.76 -14.64
CA LEU A 420 -30.47 -10.65 -16.09
C LEU A 420 -29.27 -11.45 -16.59
N ALA A 421 -28.12 -11.34 -15.91
CA ALA A 421 -26.88 -11.98 -16.32
C ALA A 421 -26.93 -13.52 -16.23
N THR A 422 -27.65 -14.07 -15.25
CA THR A 422 -27.72 -15.53 -15.04
C THR A 422 -28.93 -16.20 -15.69
N ARG A 423 -29.94 -15.44 -16.14
CA ARG A 423 -31.23 -15.96 -16.63
C ARG A 423 -31.08 -16.98 -17.76
N GLU A 424 -30.44 -16.59 -18.85
CA GLU A 424 -30.34 -17.44 -20.05
C GLU A 424 -29.55 -18.70 -19.75
N TRP A 425 -28.45 -18.57 -18.99
CA TRP A 425 -27.60 -19.69 -18.63
C TRP A 425 -28.27 -20.69 -17.66
N LEU A 426 -29.05 -20.20 -16.70
CA LEU A 426 -29.81 -21.05 -15.77
C LEU A 426 -30.97 -21.76 -16.46
N ALA A 427 -31.61 -21.14 -17.46
CA ALA A 427 -32.73 -21.73 -18.19
C ALA A 427 -32.35 -22.95 -19.04
N VAL A 428 -31.06 -23.11 -19.37
CA VAL A 428 -30.56 -24.25 -20.17
C VAL A 428 -30.61 -25.58 -19.42
N ASP A 429 -30.41 -25.58 -18.10
CA ASP A 429 -30.42 -26.80 -17.28
C ASP A 429 -30.89 -26.48 -15.87
N GLU A 430 -32.05 -27.03 -15.50
CA GLU A 430 -32.69 -26.82 -14.20
C GLU A 430 -31.80 -27.19 -13.01
N ARG A 431 -30.83 -28.10 -13.20
CA ARG A 431 -29.89 -28.49 -12.13
C ARG A 431 -28.93 -27.37 -11.75
N ARG A 432 -28.74 -26.37 -12.62
CA ARG A 432 -27.79 -25.25 -12.37
C ARG A 432 -28.26 -24.32 -11.26
N SER A 433 -29.56 -24.19 -11.06
CA SER A 433 -30.14 -23.41 -9.95
C SER A 433 -30.36 -24.25 -8.69
N GLN A 434 -30.06 -25.56 -8.70
CA GLN A 434 -30.39 -26.47 -7.60
C GLN A 434 -29.14 -26.95 -6.85
N ALA A 435 -29.18 -26.91 -5.53
CA ALA A 435 -28.19 -27.52 -4.65
C ALA A 435 -28.88 -28.36 -3.56
N ARG A 436 -28.12 -29.23 -2.90
CA ARG A 436 -28.57 -29.98 -1.73
C ARG A 436 -27.75 -29.59 -0.51
N TRP A 437 -28.42 -29.48 0.63
CA TRP A 437 -27.77 -29.20 1.90
C TRP A 437 -26.95 -30.40 2.37
N GLN A 438 -25.77 -30.14 2.91
CA GLN A 438 -25.05 -31.06 3.78
C GLN A 438 -24.60 -30.30 5.03
N ASN A 439 -24.67 -30.92 6.20
CA ASN A 439 -24.29 -30.35 7.48
C ASN A 439 -22.76 -30.28 7.61
N HIS A 440 -22.16 -29.37 6.83
CA HIS A 440 -20.74 -29.10 6.80
C HIS A 440 -20.48 -27.60 7.03
N ARG A 441 -19.60 -27.28 7.98
CA ARG A 441 -19.39 -25.89 8.46
C ARG A 441 -18.79 -24.89 7.46
N THR A 442 -18.35 -25.36 6.29
CA THR A 442 -17.59 -24.54 5.32
C THR A 442 -18.03 -24.78 3.88
N LYS A 443 -18.36 -26.02 3.53
CA LYS A 443 -18.90 -26.40 2.21
C LYS A 443 -20.28 -27.04 2.33
N PRO A 444 -21.34 -26.30 2.68
CA PRO A 444 -22.64 -26.89 3.01
C PRO A 444 -23.50 -27.23 1.78
N LEU A 445 -23.08 -26.90 0.55
CA LEU A 445 -23.89 -27.08 -0.65
C LEU A 445 -23.27 -28.12 -1.57
N ILE A 446 -24.03 -29.13 -1.94
CA ILE A 446 -23.71 -30.04 -3.04
C ILE A 446 -24.45 -29.53 -4.27
N TRP A 447 -23.74 -29.10 -5.31
CA TRP A 447 -24.38 -28.55 -6.50
C TRP A 447 -24.96 -29.67 -7.37
N SER A 448 -26.21 -29.54 -7.80
CA SER A 448 -26.90 -30.62 -8.55
C SER A 448 -26.40 -30.77 -9.99
N TYR A 449 -25.67 -29.78 -10.51
CA TYR A 449 -25.14 -29.79 -11.87
C TYR A 449 -23.88 -30.67 -12.00
N ASP A 450 -22.93 -30.57 -11.06
CA ASP A 450 -21.65 -31.29 -11.10
C ASP A 450 -21.44 -32.29 -9.95
N GLY A 451 -22.32 -32.29 -8.94
CA GLY A 451 -22.23 -33.17 -7.77
C GLY A 451 -21.14 -32.80 -6.76
N LEU A 452 -20.45 -31.66 -6.91
CA LEU A 452 -19.37 -31.25 -6.04
C LEU A 452 -19.85 -30.39 -4.86
N ALA A 453 -19.06 -30.40 -3.78
CA ALA A 453 -19.34 -29.63 -2.56
C ALA A 453 -18.68 -28.24 -2.59
N TYR A 454 -19.47 -27.21 -2.29
CA TYR A 454 -19.08 -25.80 -2.35
C TYR A 454 -19.46 -25.04 -1.08
N SER A 455 -18.72 -23.94 -0.83
CA SER A 455 -19.16 -22.93 0.11
C SER A 455 -20.34 -22.14 -0.47
N ALA A 456 -21.20 -21.58 0.40
CA ALA A 456 -22.38 -20.83 -0.04
C ALA A 456 -22.02 -19.65 -0.96
N SER A 457 -20.92 -18.95 -0.69
CA SER A 457 -20.43 -17.86 -1.55
C SER A 457 -19.67 -18.38 -2.76
N GLY A 458 -18.86 -19.43 -2.60
CA GLY A 458 -18.04 -19.99 -3.69
C GLY A 458 -18.89 -20.54 -4.83
N LEU A 459 -20.04 -21.16 -4.53
CA LEU A 459 -20.94 -21.65 -5.57
C LEU A 459 -21.59 -20.51 -6.37
N VAL A 460 -21.91 -19.39 -5.72
CA VAL A 460 -22.49 -18.22 -6.40
C VAL A 460 -21.47 -17.59 -7.35
N VAL A 461 -20.22 -17.42 -6.89
CA VAL A 461 -19.13 -16.93 -7.76
C VAL A 461 -18.94 -17.88 -8.95
N ARG A 462 -18.99 -19.19 -8.72
CA ARG A 462 -18.87 -20.18 -9.78
C ARG A 462 -20.01 -20.11 -10.81
N ILE A 463 -21.24 -19.86 -10.35
CA ILE A 463 -22.40 -19.63 -11.23
C ILE A 463 -22.19 -18.37 -12.08
N TRP A 464 -21.70 -17.27 -11.49
CA TRP A 464 -21.43 -16.04 -12.23
C TRP A 464 -20.32 -16.20 -13.27
N GLU A 465 -19.25 -16.91 -12.93
CA GLU A 465 -18.17 -17.25 -13.87
C GLU A 465 -18.70 -18.06 -15.06
N MET A 466 -19.52 -19.08 -14.79
CA MET A 466 -20.05 -19.94 -15.86
C MET A 466 -21.15 -19.26 -16.69
N ALA A 467 -21.82 -18.26 -16.14
CA ALA A 467 -22.77 -17.41 -16.85
C ALA A 467 -22.10 -16.21 -17.58
N ASP A 468 -20.77 -16.12 -17.56
CA ASP A 468 -19.97 -15.07 -18.22
C ASP A 468 -20.38 -13.62 -17.81
N TRP A 469 -20.70 -13.43 -16.52
CA TRP A 469 -21.11 -12.11 -16.03
C TRP A 469 -19.91 -11.17 -15.82
N ALA A 470 -19.49 -10.47 -16.87
CA ALA A 470 -18.32 -9.57 -16.85
C ALA A 470 -18.35 -8.43 -15.81
N LYS A 471 -19.54 -8.07 -15.29
CA LYS A 471 -19.73 -7.00 -14.28
C LYS A 471 -19.97 -7.55 -12.87
N ALA A 472 -19.74 -8.85 -12.64
CA ALA A 472 -19.94 -9.46 -11.32
C ALA A 472 -19.02 -8.81 -10.26
N PRO A 473 -19.53 -8.54 -9.04
CA PRO A 473 -18.71 -8.02 -7.96
C PRO A 473 -17.69 -9.08 -7.48
N PRO A 474 -16.52 -8.67 -6.94
CA PRO A 474 -15.47 -9.59 -6.53
C PRO A 474 -15.80 -10.43 -5.28
N ALA A 475 -16.89 -10.11 -4.58
CA ALA A 475 -17.34 -10.81 -3.38
C ALA A 475 -18.86 -10.83 -3.26
N VAL A 476 -19.40 -11.87 -2.60
CA VAL A 476 -20.84 -12.06 -2.43
C VAL A 476 -21.21 -12.62 -1.06
N GLN A 477 -22.35 -12.17 -0.54
CA GLN A 477 -23.02 -12.75 0.62
C GLN A 477 -23.79 -14.01 0.20
N GLY A 478 -23.07 -15.12 0.00
CA GLY A 478 -23.61 -16.38 -0.52
C GLY A 478 -24.87 -16.91 0.20
N PRO A 479 -24.96 -16.90 1.55
CA PRO A 479 -26.15 -17.38 2.25
C PRO A 479 -27.46 -16.64 1.91
N THR A 480 -27.39 -15.44 1.34
CA THR A 480 -28.57 -14.69 0.86
C THR A 480 -29.07 -15.13 -0.52
N ARG A 481 -28.38 -16.06 -1.19
CA ARG A 481 -28.70 -16.53 -2.54
C ARG A 481 -29.29 -17.92 -2.59
N TRP A 482 -29.40 -18.61 -1.45
CA TRP A 482 -29.87 -19.99 -1.39
C TRP A 482 -31.11 -20.06 -0.53
N GLN A 483 -32.24 -20.35 -1.16
CA GLN A 483 -33.52 -20.58 -0.48
C GLN A 483 -33.71 -22.05 -0.17
N VAL A 484 -34.06 -22.35 1.07
CA VAL A 484 -34.41 -23.70 1.52
C VAL A 484 -35.89 -23.95 1.18
N ASN A 485 -36.17 -24.99 0.39
CA ASN A 485 -37.52 -25.32 -0.08
C ASN A 485 -38.28 -24.17 -0.79
N GLY A 486 -37.57 -23.18 -1.33
CA GLY A 486 -38.16 -22.03 -2.04
C GLY A 486 -38.87 -21.00 -1.17
N ASP A 487 -38.70 -21.05 0.16
CA ASP A 487 -39.34 -20.11 1.10
C ASP A 487 -38.33 -19.09 1.63
N ARG A 488 -37.44 -19.53 2.54
CA ARG A 488 -36.49 -18.65 3.24
C ARG A 488 -35.06 -18.89 2.80
N THR A 489 -34.28 -17.83 2.71
CA THR A 489 -32.84 -17.92 2.49
C THR A 489 -32.12 -18.48 3.72
N LEU A 490 -30.93 -19.05 3.51
CA LEU A 490 -30.07 -19.46 4.64
C LEU A 490 -29.79 -18.29 5.60
N GLN A 491 -29.69 -17.06 5.08
CA GLN A 491 -29.50 -15.89 5.92
C GLN A 491 -30.72 -15.58 6.79
N GLU A 492 -31.93 -15.64 6.24
CA GLU A 492 -33.17 -15.40 6.97
C GLU A 492 -33.37 -16.46 8.06
N LEU A 493 -33.18 -17.74 7.73
CA LEU A 493 -33.27 -18.84 8.70
C LEU A 493 -32.31 -18.67 9.88
N ALA A 494 -31.07 -18.26 9.61
CA ALA A 494 -30.11 -18.03 10.69
C ALA A 494 -30.47 -16.80 11.53
N THR A 495 -31.02 -15.76 10.89
CA THR A 495 -31.42 -14.52 11.59
C THR A 495 -32.59 -14.79 12.53
N GLU A 496 -33.59 -15.56 12.09
CA GLU A 496 -34.72 -15.97 12.91
C GLU A 496 -34.31 -16.88 14.08
N LEU A 497 -33.39 -17.82 13.83
CA LEU A 497 -32.86 -18.68 14.89
C LEU A 497 -32.18 -17.85 15.99
N LEU A 498 -31.35 -16.87 15.61
CA LEU A 498 -30.68 -15.99 16.56
C LEU A 498 -31.69 -15.11 17.32
N ALA A 499 -32.70 -14.57 16.62
CA ALA A 499 -33.76 -13.80 17.26
C ALA A 499 -34.58 -14.62 18.26
N ALA A 500 -34.88 -15.89 17.95
CA ALA A 500 -35.59 -16.80 18.84
C ALA A 500 -34.75 -17.19 20.07
N GLN A 501 -33.43 -17.38 19.90
CA GLN A 501 -32.51 -17.65 21.01
C GLN A 501 -32.35 -16.45 21.96
N GLU A 502 -32.41 -15.22 21.45
CA GLU A 502 -32.38 -14.00 22.26
C GLU A 502 -33.69 -13.77 23.02
N ALA A 503 -34.84 -14.16 22.45
CA ALA A 503 -36.14 -14.04 23.11
C ALA A 503 -36.40 -15.12 24.20
N GLY A 504 -35.77 -16.29 24.11
CA GLY A 504 -35.92 -17.39 25.06
C GLY A 504 -34.88 -17.44 26.19
N GLY A 505 -33.88 -16.55 26.16
CA GLY A 505 -32.79 -16.48 27.14
C GLY A 505 -32.88 -15.31 28.12
N GLY A 506 -34.06 -14.67 28.23
CA GLY A 506 -34.37 -13.57 29.15
C GLY A 506 -35.19 -14.01 30.35
#